data_AF-A0A661KYA8-F1
#
_entry.id   AF-A0A661KYA8-F1
#
_cell.length_a   1.000
_cell.length_b   1.000
_cell.length_c   1.000
_cell.angle_alpha   90.00
_cell.angle_beta   90.00
_cell.angle_gamma   90.00
#
_symmetry.space_group_name_H-M   'P 1'
#
loop_
_entity.id
_entity.type
_entity.pdbx_description
1 polymer ?
#
loop_
_entity_poly.entity_id
_entity_poly.type
_entity_poly.pdbx_seq_one_letter_code
_entity_poly.pdbx_strand_id
1 'polypeptide(L)'
;DGRARGSKKNTWGSLKATWVPHDTRDQVVDFIRYWSDRSGIYGSKFIGWLGIAPNSLEEARRIVADFVSYYNTVRPHSALGYITPKDKLERRENEIFAASAYSGENAM
;
A
#
# COMPACT_ATOMS: atom_id res chain seq x y z
N ASP A 1 11.65 11.75 -31.58
CA ASP A 1 10.60 10.81 -31.16
C ASP A 1 10.55 10.67 -29.65
N GLY A 2 9.66 11.44 -28.99
CA GLY A 2 9.60 11.56 -27.54
C GLY A 2 8.70 10.49 -26.91
N ARG A 3 9.28 9.54 -26.15
CA ARG A 3 8.49 8.66 -25.28
C ARG A 3 7.80 9.49 -24.20
N ALA A 4 6.48 9.44 -24.16
CA ALA A 4 5.68 9.96 -23.06
C ALA A 4 6.17 9.34 -21.74
N ARG A 5 6.68 10.18 -20.83
CA ARG A 5 7.05 9.72 -19.48
C ARG A 5 5.76 9.43 -18.72
N GLY A 6 5.62 8.20 -18.23
CA GLY A 6 4.46 7.82 -17.41
C GLY A 6 4.28 8.75 -16.20
N SER A 7 3.03 8.96 -15.80
CA SER A 7 2.65 9.82 -14.68
C SER A 7 3.46 9.49 -13.43
N LYS A 8 4.09 10.50 -12.83
CA LYS A 8 4.90 10.36 -11.61
C LYS A 8 3.99 9.92 -10.44
N LYS A 9 4.55 9.15 -9.51
CA LYS A 9 3.87 8.63 -8.30
C LYS A 9 3.23 9.69 -7.40
N ASN A 10 3.55 10.97 -7.60
CA ASN A 10 2.94 12.11 -6.91
C ASN A 10 1.49 12.43 -7.35
N THR A 11 0.99 11.76 -8.40
CA THR A 11 -0.40 11.90 -8.86
C THR A 11 -1.37 10.91 -8.20
N TRP A 12 -0.86 10.02 -7.33
CA TRP A 12 -1.63 8.94 -6.72
C TRP A 12 -2.42 9.38 -5.47
N GLY A 13 -3.29 10.39 -5.58
CA GLY A 13 -4.26 10.78 -4.53
C GLY A 13 -3.70 10.85 -3.10
N SER A 14 -4.56 10.68 -2.08
CA SER A 14 -4.10 10.47 -0.70
C SER A 14 -3.71 9.00 -0.52
N LEU A 15 -2.41 8.74 -0.37
CA LEU A 15 -1.91 7.43 0.00
C LEU A 15 -2.40 7.08 1.41
N LYS A 16 -3.09 5.93 1.57
CA LYS A 16 -3.57 5.41 2.88
C LYS A 16 -2.47 4.84 3.78
N ALA A 17 -1.22 5.22 3.57
CA ALA A 17 -0.11 4.88 4.44
C ALA A 17 0.49 6.19 4.95
N THR A 18 0.46 6.38 6.27
CA THR A 18 1.18 7.50 6.91
C THR A 18 2.65 7.35 6.58
N TRP A 19 3.17 8.26 5.75
CA TRP A 19 4.57 8.29 5.43
C TRP A 19 5.36 8.54 6.71
N VAL A 20 6.31 7.65 7.02
CA VAL A 20 7.23 7.80 8.15
C VAL A 20 8.56 8.30 7.58
N PRO A 21 9.13 9.39 8.14
CA PRO A 21 10.46 9.84 7.76
C PRO A 21 11.48 8.71 7.84
N HIS A 22 12.40 8.68 6.87
CA HIS A 22 13.44 7.67 6.79
C HIS A 22 14.26 7.61 8.09
N ASP A 23 14.66 8.78 8.60
CA ASP A 23 15.40 8.91 9.86
C ASP A 23 14.64 8.29 11.03
N THR A 24 13.32 8.47 11.10
CA THR A 24 12.49 7.88 12.16
C THR A 24 12.43 6.36 12.04
N ARG A 25 12.25 5.83 10.82
CA ARG A 25 12.25 4.38 10.58
C ARG A 25 13.59 3.77 10.98
N ASP A 26 14.68 4.43 10.62
CA ASP A 26 16.03 3.93 10.85
C ASP A 26 16.42 4.02 12.34
N GLN A 27 16.01 5.09 13.05
CA GLN A 27 16.15 5.17 14.50
C GLN A 27 15.49 3.98 15.24
N VAL A 28 14.31 3.54 14.78
CA VAL A 28 13.64 2.36 15.35
C VAL A 28 14.46 1.09 15.06
N VAL A 29 14.98 0.93 13.85
CA VAL A 29 15.81 -0.22 13.47
C VAL A 29 17.11 -0.25 14.29
N ASP A 30 17.76 0.89 14.47
CA ASP A 30 19.00 1.02 15.22
C ASP A 30 18.78 0.72 16.71
N PHE A 31 17.68 1.20 17.28
CA PHE A 31 17.28 0.87 18.65
C PHE A 31 17.10 -0.65 18.83
N ILE A 32 16.38 -1.31 17.93
CA ILE A 32 16.13 -2.76 18.00
C ILE A 32 17.45 -3.54 17.89
N ARG A 33 18.32 -3.16 16.94
CA ARG A 33 19.64 -3.79 16.76
C ARG A 33 20.51 -3.64 18.00
N TYR A 34 20.63 -2.42 18.51
CA TYR A 34 21.43 -2.12 19.68
C TYR A 34 21.04 -2.96 20.90
N TRP A 35 19.74 -3.04 21.20
CA TRP A 35 19.26 -3.79 22.35
C TRP A 35 19.23 -5.30 22.11
N SER A 36 19.03 -5.76 20.88
CA SER A 36 19.19 -7.17 20.51
C SER A 36 20.61 -7.64 20.80
N ASP A 37 21.62 -6.92 20.33
CA ASP A 37 23.04 -7.27 20.51
C ASP A 37 23.45 -7.20 21.98
N ARG A 38 22.98 -6.19 22.72
CA ARG A 38 23.32 -6.01 24.14
C ARG A 38 22.66 -7.03 25.06
N SER A 39 21.41 -7.41 24.80
CA SER A 39 20.64 -8.29 25.69
C SER A 39 20.68 -9.76 25.29
N GLY A 40 21.09 -10.07 24.06
CA GLY A 40 20.99 -11.41 23.47
C GLY A 40 19.55 -11.83 23.11
N ILE A 41 18.58 -10.92 23.26
CA ILE A 41 17.17 -11.18 22.91
C ILE A 41 16.98 -10.97 21.40
N TYR A 42 16.34 -11.92 20.73
CA TYR A 42 16.01 -11.80 19.31
C TYR A 42 15.18 -10.54 19.02
N GLY A 43 15.55 -9.78 17.98
CA GLY A 43 14.83 -8.59 17.52
C GLY A 43 13.32 -8.79 17.31
N SER A 44 12.88 -10.01 16.96
CA SER A 44 11.46 -10.36 16.84
C SER A 44 10.66 -10.16 18.13
N LYS A 45 11.27 -10.32 19.31
CA LYS A 45 10.63 -10.04 20.60
C LYS A 45 10.37 -8.55 20.79
N PHE A 46 11.33 -7.69 20.45
CA PHE A 46 11.16 -6.25 20.49
C PHE A 46 10.06 -5.77 19.53
N ILE A 47 10.02 -6.32 18.31
CA ILE A 47 8.97 -6.01 17.32
C ILE A 47 7.58 -6.34 17.89
N GLY A 48 7.44 -7.48 18.57
CA GLY A 48 6.19 -7.86 19.24
C GLY A 48 5.83 -6.93 20.40
N TRP A 49 6.80 -6.51 21.23
CA TRP A 49 6.56 -5.59 22.34
C TRP A 49 6.19 -4.18 21.89
N LEU A 50 6.76 -3.71 20.80
CA LEU A 50 6.49 -2.39 20.23
C LEU A 50 5.18 -2.35 19.42
N GLY A 51 4.47 -3.48 19.29
CA GLY A 51 3.22 -3.56 18.51
C GLY A 51 3.40 -3.29 17.02
N ILE A 52 4.63 -3.44 16.50
CA ILE A 52 4.95 -3.20 15.09
C ILE A 52 4.45 -4.35 14.21
N ALA A 53 4.44 -5.56 14.76
CA ALA A 53 3.88 -6.75 14.14
C ALA A 53 2.74 -7.31 14.99
N PRO A 54 1.77 -8.02 14.36
CA PRO A 54 0.70 -8.66 15.10
C PRO A 54 1.25 -9.62 16.15
N ASN A 55 0.64 -9.59 17.34
CA ASN A 55 1.06 -10.42 18.48
C ASN A 55 0.30 -11.74 18.56
N SER A 56 -0.71 -11.95 17.71
CA SER A 56 -1.54 -13.15 17.65
C SER A 56 -1.90 -13.55 16.21
N LEU A 57 -2.24 -14.83 16.01
CA LEU A 57 -2.66 -15.35 14.72
C LEU A 57 -3.98 -14.72 14.24
N GLU A 58 -4.89 -14.43 15.17
CA GLU A 58 -6.17 -13.79 14.86
C GLU A 58 -5.97 -12.37 14.33
N GLU A 59 -5.12 -11.58 15.02
CA GLU A 59 -4.77 -10.23 14.59
C GLU A 59 -4.05 -10.25 13.23
N ALA A 60 -3.10 -11.16 13.04
CA ALA A 60 -2.42 -11.32 11.76
C ALA A 60 -3.39 -11.64 10.62
N ARG A 61 -4.35 -12.55 10.85
CA ARG A 61 -5.39 -12.89 9.88
C ARG A 61 -6.26 -11.68 9.54
N ARG A 62 -6.65 -10.89 10.55
CA ARG A 62 -7.44 -9.68 10.34
C ARG A 62 -6.70 -8.66 9.48
N ILE A 63 -5.44 -8.34 9.82
CA ILE A 63 -4.62 -7.39 9.05
C ILE A 63 -4.47 -7.84 7.59
N VAL A 64 -4.21 -9.13 7.37
CA VAL A 64 -4.09 -9.69 6.02
C VAL A 64 -5.43 -9.64 5.28
N ALA A 65 -6.54 -10.00 5.93
CA ALA A 65 -7.86 -9.94 5.32
C ALA A 65 -8.24 -8.50 4.91
N ASP A 66 -7.99 -7.53 5.78
CA ASP A 66 -8.23 -6.11 5.50
C ASP A 66 -7.37 -5.62 4.32
N PHE A 67 -6.09 -6.02 4.30
CA PHE A 67 -5.19 -5.70 3.19
C PHE A 67 -5.66 -6.31 1.86
N VAL A 68 -6.01 -7.61 1.84
CA VAL A 68 -6.48 -8.31 0.65
C VAL A 68 -7.78 -7.68 0.13
N SER A 69 -8.71 -7.38 1.03
CA SER A 69 -9.97 -6.71 0.69
C SER A 69 -9.70 -5.35 0.03
N TYR A 70 -8.86 -4.51 0.65
CA TYR A 70 -8.47 -3.22 0.09
C TYR A 70 -7.77 -3.35 -1.27
N TYR A 71 -6.83 -4.30 -1.40
CA TYR A 71 -6.07 -4.49 -2.62
C TYR A 71 -6.97 -4.88 -3.80
N ASN A 72 -7.93 -5.78 -3.56
CA ASN A 72 -8.80 -6.30 -4.61
C ASN A 72 -9.92 -5.35 -5.00
N THR A 73 -10.43 -4.56 -4.05
CA THR A 73 -11.67 -3.79 -4.24
C THR A 73 -11.49 -2.28 -4.31
N VAL A 74 -10.37 -1.75 -3.82
CA VAL A 74 -10.16 -0.30 -3.72
C VAL A 74 -8.94 0.15 -4.50
N ARG A 75 -7.84 -0.62 -4.49
CA ARG A 75 -6.56 -0.17 -5.04
C ARG A 75 -6.54 -0.19 -6.57
N PRO A 76 -6.43 0.96 -7.25
CA PRO A 76 -6.24 1.02 -8.70
C PRO A 76 -4.83 0.56 -9.04
N HIS A 77 -4.68 -0.30 -10.05
CA HIS A 77 -3.39 -0.86 -10.42
C HIS A 77 -2.98 -0.47 -11.85
N SER A 78 -1.80 0.14 -11.99
CA SER A 78 -1.32 0.64 -13.30
C SER A 78 -1.16 -0.45 -14.35
N ALA A 79 -0.76 -1.67 -13.96
CA ALA A 79 -0.65 -2.81 -14.89
C ALA A 79 -2.01 -3.31 -15.39
N LEU A 80 -3.10 -2.98 -14.68
CA LEU A 80 -4.48 -3.28 -15.08
C LEU A 80 -5.15 -2.12 -15.82
N GLY A 81 -4.45 -1.01 -16.07
CA GLY A 81 -5.03 0.19 -16.64
C GLY A 81 -5.75 1.08 -15.61
N TYR A 82 -5.26 1.10 -14.37
CA TYR A 82 -5.85 1.88 -13.25
C TYR A 82 -7.27 1.46 -12.84
N ILE A 83 -7.63 0.19 -13.04
CA ILE A 83 -8.82 -0.42 -12.44
C ILE A 83 -8.43 -1.39 -11.32
N THR A 84 -9.39 -1.78 -10.48
CA THR A 84 -9.14 -2.72 -9.39
C THR A 84 -9.07 -4.16 -9.92
N PRO A 85 -8.36 -5.07 -9.22
CA PRO A 85 -8.37 -6.49 -9.58
C PRO A 85 -9.77 -7.09 -9.67
N LYS A 86 -10.70 -6.70 -8.79
CA LYS A 86 -12.09 -7.16 -8.83
C LYS A 86 -12.80 -6.73 -10.10
N ASP A 87 -12.71 -5.44 -10.47
CA ASP A 87 -13.38 -4.92 -11.67
C ASP A 87 -12.85 -5.57 -12.95
N LYS A 88 -11.55 -5.87 -12.98
CA LYS A 88 -10.93 -6.60 -14.09
C LYS A 88 -11.46 -8.03 -14.20
N LEU A 89 -11.64 -8.72 -13.07
CA LEU A 89 -12.20 -10.07 -13.04
C LEU A 89 -13.67 -10.08 -13.51
N GLU A 90 -14.44 -9.07 -13.11
CA GLU A 90 -15.84 -8.89 -13.49
C GLU A 90 -16.02 -8.36 -14.93
N ARG A 91 -14.93 -8.15 -15.67
CA ARG A 91 -14.90 -7.60 -17.06
C ARG A 91 -15.55 -6.22 -17.20
N ARG A 92 -15.52 -5.41 -16.13
CA ARG A 92 -16.13 -4.07 -16.08
C ARG A 92 -15.23 -2.97 -16.65
N GLU A 93 -14.08 -3.32 -17.22
CA GLU A 93 -13.14 -2.33 -17.76
C GLU A 93 -13.78 -1.34 -18.74
N ASN A 94 -14.61 -1.83 -19.66
CA ASN A 94 -15.18 -0.99 -20.72
C ASN A 94 -16.17 0.04 -20.16
N GLU A 95 -16.98 -0.35 -19.16
CA GLU A 95 -17.92 0.54 -18.48
C GLU A 95 -17.19 1.62 -17.68
N ILE A 96 -16.13 1.23 -16.96
CA ILE A 96 -15.33 2.15 -16.14
C ILE A 96 -14.55 3.14 -17.01
N PHE A 97 -13.98 2.66 -18.12
CA PHE A 97 -13.29 3.54 -19.07
C PHE A 97 -14.27 4.48 -19.80
N ALA A 98 -15.46 3.99 -20.18
CA ALA A 98 -16.50 4.83 -20.79
C ALA A 98 -17.00 5.93 -19.82
N ALA A 99 -17.22 5.58 -18.55
CA ALA A 99 -17.63 6.54 -17.52
C ALA A 99 -16.55 7.58 -17.23
N SER A 100 -15.27 7.20 -17.30
CA SER A 100 -14.13 8.10 -17.07
C SER A 100 -13.82 9.00 -18.26
N ALA A 101 -14.25 8.64 -19.48
CA ALA A 101 -14.13 9.48 -20.67
C ALA A 101 -15.21 10.59 -20.69
N TYR A 102 -16.42 10.30 -20.21
CA TYR A 102 -17.54 11.25 -20.20
C TYR A 102 -17.34 12.48 -19.30
N SER A 103 -16.50 12.35 -18.28
CA SER A 103 -16.14 13.44 -17.37
C SER A 103 -15.08 14.39 -17.92
N GLY A 104 -14.45 14.08 -19.08
CA GLY A 104 -13.46 14.92 -19.74
C GLY A 104 -13.99 15.84 -20.85
N GLU A 105 -15.20 15.60 -21.38
CA GLU A 105 -15.73 16.30 -22.57
C GLU A 105 -16.76 17.40 -22.28
N ASN A 106 -17.19 17.62 -21.02
CA ASN A 106 -18.11 18.71 -20.65
C ASN A 106 -17.40 19.97 -20.12
N ALA A 107 -16.15 20.19 -20.53
CA ALA A 107 -15.35 21.34 -20.13
C ALA A 107 -14.64 22.00 -21.32
N MET A 108 -15.35 22.26 -22.43
CA MET A 108 -15.20 23.48 -23.26
C MET A 108 -16.31 23.58 -24.30
#